data_AF-A0A455T395-F1
#
_entry.id   AF-A0A455T395-F1
#
_cell.length_a   1.000
_cell.length_b   1.000
_cell.length_c   1.000
_cell.angle_alpha   90.00
_cell.angle_beta   90.00
_cell.angle_gamma   90.00
#
_symmetry.space_group_name_H-M   'P 1'
#
loop_
_entity.id
_entity.type
_entity.pdbx_description
1 polymer ?
#
loop_
_entity_poly.entity_id
_entity_poly.type
_entity_poly.pdbx_seq_one_letter_code
_entity_poly.pdbx_strand_id
1 'polypeptide(L)'
;MYDSSRRARRRWPILVGVSIPLLLLLIAAGVVVLPHLTSRAADDNTDCSLIVPPNPLSAQGLATPYQLVATNPANGPCHEANPAQAAFVQGAILDPRTGQISIYNPLVIDQGTQPAIQPTPPKLPQGAIVALWFGFNGDNLTLVDNNGSLRQGRCVNGVNGSIFGQFAYCNAPAFFAAANYAIRSGRLKVPPIGTAKDGQPCPTTRDFSLVDQDQSDNVVTEYLVTADGRIAQMTAANAAALQGAQVQTNGSDERLLSIGLDSALGCTPWMAPDLADPGHMVAALPLNELQAALYQKQPVALVPAGDPMVLNNGQPDLRKLNAYRVGVDQAPVASLNQASTATYCQNLVNIAPARLKLDQQFTQASPSPDAGAANSLFTFLAQRFVTTYQELNCQALINLPDPITVTTDANGVAIDATINVPNGGGNGGGNGGQGTTVNCSVNGRVIQGCSGTVTINGAPCTFTLDQANHQVVIQCTRRGTVQPQQG
;
A
#
# COMPACT_ATOMS: atom_id res chain seq x y z
N MET A 1 -59.16 -49.23 20.14
CA MET A 1 -58.89 -49.64 18.76
C MET A 1 -57.37 -49.73 18.62
N TYR A 2 -56.90 -50.95 18.30
CA TYR A 2 -55.55 -51.41 17.90
C TYR A 2 -54.37 -50.40 18.02
N ASP A 3 -53.40 -50.57 18.93
CA ASP A 3 -52.25 -51.53 18.91
C ASP A 3 -51.24 -51.16 17.80
N SER A 4 -49.92 -51.09 17.94
CA SER A 4 -48.90 -51.17 18.99
C SER A 4 -47.58 -50.72 18.31
N SER A 5 -46.59 -50.21 19.05
CA SER A 5 -45.16 -50.43 18.69
C SER A 5 -44.22 -49.95 19.79
N ARG A 6 -43.49 -50.92 20.38
CA ARG A 6 -42.40 -50.72 21.35
C ARG A 6 -41.05 -51.04 20.70
N ARG A 7 -40.08 -50.18 21.02
CA ARG A 7 -38.60 -50.32 21.13
C ARG A 7 -37.94 -51.67 20.76
N ALA A 8 -36.77 -51.58 20.11
CA ALA A 8 -35.59 -52.40 20.46
C ALA A 8 -34.27 -51.73 20.00
N ARG A 9 -33.16 -52.17 20.61
CA ARG A 9 -31.85 -51.53 20.75
C ARG A 9 -30.75 -52.32 20.01
N ARG A 10 -29.82 -51.59 19.39
CA ARG A 10 -28.33 -51.65 19.54
C ARG A 10 -27.50 -52.86 19.05
N ARG A 11 -26.36 -52.48 18.42
CA ARG A 11 -25.00 -53.08 18.35
C ARG A 11 -24.66 -54.06 17.23
N TRP A 12 -23.72 -53.68 16.36
CA TRP A 12 -22.68 -54.56 15.77
C TRP A 12 -21.33 -53.79 15.63
N PRO A 13 -20.15 -54.40 15.91
CA PRO A 13 -18.83 -53.75 15.88
C PRO A 13 -17.90 -54.17 14.70
N ILE A 14 -17.01 -53.24 14.32
CA ILE A 14 -15.57 -53.29 13.93
C ILE A 14 -14.98 -54.52 13.19
N LEU A 15 -14.28 -54.27 12.07
CA LEU A 15 -12.97 -54.82 11.60
C LEU A 15 -12.53 -54.05 10.33
N VAL A 16 -11.64 -53.05 10.39
CA VAL A 16 -10.16 -53.05 10.15
C VAL A 16 -9.71 -53.71 8.84
N GLY A 17 -9.12 -52.92 7.92
CA GLY A 17 -8.11 -53.42 6.99
C GLY A 17 -7.84 -52.68 5.66
N VAL A 18 -6.89 -51.73 5.70
CA VAL A 18 -5.80 -51.49 4.69
C VAL A 18 -6.03 -50.53 3.48
N SER A 19 -5.12 -49.52 3.45
CA SER A 19 -4.43 -48.80 2.32
C SER A 19 -5.05 -47.62 1.53
N ILE A 20 -4.65 -46.41 1.96
CA ILE A 20 -4.21 -45.13 1.31
C ILE A 20 -4.09 -45.03 -0.25
N PRO A 21 -4.03 -43.82 -0.87
CA PRO A 21 -5.09 -42.87 -1.21
C PRO A 21 -5.17 -42.55 -2.73
N LEU A 22 -6.30 -42.03 -3.21
CA LEU A 22 -6.40 -41.34 -4.49
C LEU A 22 -7.05 -39.98 -4.25
N LEU A 23 -6.22 -38.99 -3.97
CA LEU A 23 -6.58 -37.57 -3.88
C LEU A 23 -6.29 -36.95 -5.24
N LEU A 24 -7.33 -36.84 -6.08
CA LEU A 24 -7.32 -36.06 -7.31
C LEU A 24 -8.45 -35.04 -7.27
N LEU A 25 -8.01 -33.78 -7.28
CA LEU A 25 -8.58 -32.66 -8.04
C LEU A 25 -10.04 -32.28 -7.79
N LEU A 26 -10.23 -31.33 -6.87
CA LEU A 26 -11.16 -30.21 -7.05
C LEU A 26 -10.54 -28.95 -6.41
N ILE A 27 -9.63 -28.30 -7.13
CA ILE A 27 -9.27 -26.90 -6.85
C ILE A 27 -10.34 -26.07 -7.56
N ALA A 28 -11.46 -25.86 -6.87
CA ALA A 28 -12.37 -24.78 -7.19
C ALA A 28 -11.75 -23.49 -6.64
N ALA A 29 -11.69 -22.46 -7.48
CA ALA A 29 -11.30 -21.11 -7.14
C ALA A 29 -12.12 -20.62 -5.93
N GLY A 30 -11.53 -20.72 -4.74
CA GLY A 30 -11.98 -20.04 -3.55
C GLY A 30 -11.14 -18.78 -3.42
N VAL A 31 -11.74 -17.65 -3.78
CA VAL A 31 -11.32 -16.36 -3.22
C VAL A 31 -11.54 -16.50 -1.72
N VAL A 32 -10.49 -16.78 -0.97
CA VAL A 32 -10.54 -16.69 0.48
C VAL A 32 -10.45 -15.20 0.80
N VAL A 33 -11.61 -14.55 0.81
CA VAL A 33 -11.78 -13.33 1.62
C VAL A 33 -11.51 -13.80 3.04
N LEU A 34 -10.37 -13.45 3.63
CA LEU A 34 -10.19 -13.59 5.07
C LEU A 34 -11.22 -12.63 5.69
N PRO A 35 -12.26 -13.14 6.39
CA PRO A 35 -13.17 -12.24 7.07
C PRO A 35 -12.39 -11.63 8.23
N HIS A 36 -12.31 -10.29 8.27
CA HIS A 36 -12.08 -9.59 9.51
C HIS A 36 -13.23 -9.97 10.45
N LEU A 37 -13.01 -10.97 11.31
CA LEU A 37 -13.99 -11.42 12.29
C LEU A 37 -14.00 -10.46 13.48
N THR A 38 -14.44 -9.23 13.25
CA THR A 38 -15.16 -8.49 14.28
C THR A 38 -16.50 -9.18 14.50
N SER A 39 -16.92 -9.31 15.77
CA SER A 39 -18.19 -9.93 16.19
C SER A 39 -19.33 -9.70 15.19
N ARG A 40 -20.08 -10.76 14.83
CA ARG A 40 -21.25 -10.75 13.92
C ARG A 40 -22.28 -9.67 14.28
N ALA A 41 -22.02 -8.44 13.85
CA ALA A 41 -23.04 -7.50 13.40
C ALA A 41 -23.50 -7.97 12.00
N ALA A 42 -24.58 -7.41 11.46
CA ALA A 42 -24.84 -7.55 10.02
C ALA A 42 -23.56 -7.15 9.26
N ASP A 43 -23.20 -7.81 8.16
CA ASP A 43 -22.05 -7.40 7.36
C ASP A 43 -22.21 -5.89 7.07
N ASP A 44 -21.31 -5.08 7.63
CA ASP A 44 -21.39 -3.63 7.51
C ASP A 44 -21.31 -3.28 6.01
N ASN A 45 -22.09 -2.28 5.56
CA ASN A 45 -22.03 -1.85 4.17
C ASN A 45 -20.63 -1.31 3.86
N THR A 46 -19.87 -2.03 3.04
CA THR A 46 -18.50 -1.68 2.65
C THR A 46 -18.43 -0.84 1.37
N ASP A 47 -19.57 -0.53 0.74
CA ASP A 47 -19.65 0.27 -0.48
C ASP A 47 -20.27 1.65 -0.19
N CYS A 48 -19.40 2.64 -0.02
CA CYS A 48 -19.80 4.00 0.31
C CYS A 48 -19.46 4.99 -0.81
N SER A 49 -20.15 6.12 -0.78
CA SER A 49 -19.98 7.23 -1.69
C SER A 49 -19.62 8.49 -0.89
N LEU A 50 -18.69 9.28 -1.42
CA LEU A 50 -18.27 10.54 -0.82
C LEU A 50 -18.66 11.71 -1.71
N ILE A 51 -19.57 12.54 -1.22
CA ILE A 51 -20.00 13.75 -1.92
C ILE A 51 -18.91 14.81 -1.76
N VAL A 52 -18.26 15.13 -2.88
CA VAL A 52 -17.18 16.13 -2.93
C VAL A 52 -17.78 17.54 -3.00
N PRO A 53 -17.42 18.47 -2.10
CA PRO A 53 -17.97 19.81 -2.09
C PRO A 53 -17.56 20.62 -3.34
N PRO A 54 -18.36 21.61 -3.76
CA PRO A 54 -17.99 22.51 -4.86
C PRO A 54 -16.66 23.21 -4.59
N ASN A 55 -15.87 23.42 -5.66
CA ASN A 55 -14.54 24.02 -5.62
C ASN A 55 -13.61 23.37 -4.58
N PRO A 56 -13.40 22.04 -4.61
CA PRO A 56 -12.74 21.29 -3.54
C PRO A 56 -11.27 21.69 -3.30
N LEU A 57 -10.64 22.38 -4.27
CA LEU A 57 -9.26 22.85 -4.19
C LEU A 57 -9.12 24.30 -3.65
N SER A 58 -10.23 24.94 -3.28
CA SER A 58 -10.25 26.28 -2.69
C SER A 58 -10.24 26.22 -1.16
N ALA A 59 -9.87 27.31 -0.49
CA ALA A 59 -9.92 27.39 0.98
C ALA A 59 -11.31 27.04 1.54
N GLN A 60 -12.36 27.54 0.89
CA GLN A 60 -13.74 27.24 1.27
C GLN A 60 -14.08 25.76 1.02
N GLY A 61 -13.68 25.21 -0.12
CA GLY A 61 -13.92 23.79 -0.45
C GLY A 61 -13.22 22.85 0.53
N LEU A 62 -11.96 23.14 0.87
CA LEU A 62 -11.19 22.38 1.85
C LEU A 62 -11.88 22.33 3.22
N ALA A 63 -12.41 23.46 3.70
CA ALA A 63 -13.11 23.53 4.99
C ALA A 63 -14.60 23.13 4.94
N THR A 64 -15.14 22.84 3.76
CA THR A 64 -16.52 22.34 3.66
C THR A 64 -16.50 20.84 3.91
N PRO A 65 -17.26 20.32 4.88
CA PRO A 65 -17.28 18.88 5.14
C PRO A 65 -17.73 18.08 3.92
N TYR A 66 -16.97 17.03 3.64
CA TYR A 66 -17.32 15.99 2.67
C TYR A 66 -18.36 15.08 3.32
N GLN A 67 -19.32 14.59 2.54
CA GLN A 67 -20.45 13.84 3.09
C GLN A 67 -20.41 12.39 2.65
N LEU A 68 -20.27 11.49 3.61
CA LEU A 68 -20.32 10.05 3.43
C LEU A 68 -21.78 9.59 3.35
N VAL A 69 -22.08 8.72 2.39
CA VAL A 69 -23.39 8.10 2.21
C VAL A 69 -23.22 6.69 1.65
N ALA A 70 -24.20 5.81 1.88
CA ALA A 70 -24.24 4.51 1.22
C ALA A 70 -24.35 4.68 -0.30
N THR A 71 -23.50 3.97 -1.07
CA THR A 71 -23.61 3.93 -2.53
C THR A 71 -24.93 3.28 -2.95
N ASN A 72 -25.29 2.18 -2.29
CA ASN A 72 -26.60 1.57 -2.38
C ASN A 72 -27.24 1.50 -0.98
N PRO A 73 -28.22 2.36 -0.68
CA PRO A 73 -28.90 2.36 0.62
C PRO A 73 -29.59 1.04 0.99
N ALA A 74 -29.89 0.17 0.01
CA ALA A 74 -30.46 -1.15 0.27
C ALA A 74 -29.49 -2.12 0.97
N ASN A 75 -28.17 -1.84 0.90
CA ASN A 75 -27.13 -2.63 1.56
C ASN A 75 -26.89 -2.18 3.01
N GLY A 76 -27.62 -1.16 3.50
CA GLY A 76 -27.42 -0.55 4.82
C GLY A 76 -26.73 0.82 4.74
N PRO A 77 -26.71 1.57 5.85
CA PRO A 77 -26.08 2.89 5.91
C PRO A 77 -24.55 2.79 5.94
N CYS A 78 -23.90 3.90 5.57
CA CYS A 78 -22.49 4.14 5.86
C CYS A 78 -22.38 5.19 6.96
N HIS A 79 -21.54 4.94 7.95
CA HIS A 79 -21.32 5.81 9.08
C HIS A 79 -19.82 6.10 9.26
N GLU A 80 -19.45 7.37 9.23
CA GLU A 80 -18.07 7.83 9.40
C GLU A 80 -17.51 7.50 10.79
N ALA A 81 -18.39 7.36 11.78
CA ALA A 81 -18.04 6.91 13.12
C ALA A 81 -17.79 5.38 13.21
N ASN A 82 -18.13 4.61 12.16
CA ASN A 82 -17.81 3.19 12.08
C ASN A 82 -16.39 3.01 11.50
N PRO A 83 -15.44 2.42 12.25
CA PRO A 83 -14.08 2.25 11.77
C PRO A 83 -13.93 1.46 10.46
N ALA A 84 -14.88 0.56 10.16
CA ALA A 84 -14.89 -0.24 8.93
C ALA A 84 -15.51 0.49 7.72
N GLN A 85 -16.05 1.70 7.91
CA GLN A 85 -16.72 2.50 6.89
C GLN A 85 -16.18 3.94 6.80
N ALA A 86 -15.15 4.29 7.58
CA ALA A 86 -14.63 5.65 7.62
C ALA A 86 -13.90 6.01 6.32
N ALA A 87 -14.18 7.21 5.80
CA ALA A 87 -13.51 7.80 4.65
C ALA A 87 -12.66 8.99 5.08
N PHE A 88 -11.52 9.18 4.43
CA PHE A 88 -10.54 10.17 4.82
C PHE A 88 -10.14 11.04 3.64
N VAL A 89 -9.86 12.31 3.92
CA VAL A 89 -9.32 13.24 2.92
C VAL A 89 -8.04 13.87 3.44
N GLN A 90 -7.00 13.88 2.61
CA GLN A 90 -5.76 14.58 2.89
C GLN A 90 -5.46 15.56 1.76
N GLY A 91 -5.24 16.83 2.12
CA GLY A 91 -4.90 17.89 1.18
C GLY A 91 -3.46 18.34 1.34
N ALA A 92 -2.76 18.51 0.23
CA ALA A 92 -1.45 19.15 0.20
C ALA A 92 -1.48 20.42 -0.65
N ILE A 93 -0.79 21.43 -0.13
CA ILE A 93 -0.79 22.80 -0.65
C ILE A 93 0.66 23.17 -0.95
N LEU A 94 1.01 23.31 -2.22
CA LEU A 94 2.31 23.80 -2.64
C LEU A 94 2.25 25.31 -2.90
N ASP A 95 3.09 26.08 -2.21
CA ASP A 95 3.34 27.48 -2.53
C ASP A 95 4.31 27.58 -3.72
N PRO A 96 3.88 28.03 -4.91
CA PRO A 96 4.75 28.10 -6.08
C PRO A 96 5.89 29.11 -5.93
N ARG A 97 5.79 30.09 -5.01
CA ARG A 97 6.82 31.12 -4.80
C ARG A 97 7.98 30.57 -3.97
N THR A 98 7.68 29.86 -2.89
CA THR A 98 8.69 29.35 -1.95
C THR A 98 9.06 27.90 -2.22
N GLY A 99 8.19 27.13 -2.88
CA GLY A 99 8.30 25.68 -3.02
C GLY A 99 7.88 24.90 -1.78
N GLN A 100 7.45 25.57 -0.69
CA GLN A 100 7.05 24.89 0.54
C GLN A 100 5.71 24.17 0.37
N ILE A 101 5.60 23.02 1.02
CA ILE A 101 4.36 22.25 1.13
C ILE A 101 3.77 22.48 2.53
N SER A 102 2.45 22.62 2.60
CA SER A 102 1.67 22.55 3.84
C SER A 102 0.52 21.58 3.67
N ILE A 103 0.01 21.04 4.76
CA ILE A 103 -1.06 20.03 4.77
C ILE A 103 -2.34 20.64 5.33
N TYR A 104 -3.48 20.16 4.86
CA TYR A 104 -4.78 20.41 5.47
C TYR A 104 -5.59 19.14 5.29
N ASN A 105 -6.23 18.63 6.33
CA ASN A 105 -7.02 17.40 6.26
C ASN A 105 -8.52 17.75 6.25
N PRO A 106 -9.20 17.86 5.09
CA PRO A 106 -10.63 18.14 5.03
C PRO A 106 -11.42 17.14 5.86
N LEU A 107 -12.52 17.59 6.47
CA LEU A 107 -13.34 16.76 7.34
C LEU A 107 -14.35 15.94 6.53
N VAL A 108 -14.55 14.68 6.90
CA VAL A 108 -15.68 13.84 6.46
C VAL A 108 -16.71 13.76 7.58
N ILE A 109 -18.00 13.78 7.21
CA ILE A 109 -19.15 13.56 8.10
C ILE A 109 -20.21 12.71 7.40
N ASP A 110 -21.13 12.13 8.15
CA ASP A 110 -22.33 11.49 7.59
C ASP A 110 -23.20 12.53 6.87
N GLN A 111 -23.77 12.15 5.72
CA GLN A 111 -24.67 13.01 4.96
C GLN A 111 -25.82 13.55 5.83
N GLY A 112 -26.03 14.87 5.77
CA GLY A 112 -27.09 15.55 6.50
C GLY A 112 -26.81 15.80 8.00
N THR A 113 -25.65 15.41 8.51
CA THR A 113 -25.25 15.70 9.91
C THR A 113 -24.47 17.02 10.01
N GLN A 114 -24.04 17.36 11.22
CA GLN A 114 -23.14 18.48 11.49
C GLN A 114 -21.88 17.96 12.19
N PRO A 115 -20.71 18.55 11.89
CA PRO A 115 -19.47 18.16 12.56
C PRO A 115 -19.54 18.48 14.06
N ALA A 116 -18.76 17.77 14.86
CA ALA A 116 -18.60 18.06 16.28
C ALA A 116 -18.00 19.46 16.48
N ILE A 117 -17.02 19.82 15.65
CA ILE A 117 -16.43 21.16 15.54
C ILE A 117 -16.27 21.50 14.05
N GLN A 118 -16.73 22.69 13.65
CA GLN A 118 -16.66 23.15 12.26
C GLN A 118 -15.20 23.32 11.82
N PRO A 119 -14.81 22.83 10.63
CA PRO A 119 -13.48 23.05 10.09
C PRO A 119 -13.17 24.55 9.91
N THR A 120 -11.94 24.94 10.21
CA THR A 120 -11.48 26.32 9.96
C THR A 120 -10.94 26.43 8.53
N PRO A 121 -11.40 27.40 7.71
CA PRO A 121 -10.84 27.65 6.38
C PRO A 121 -9.33 27.94 6.43
N PRO A 122 -8.50 27.21 5.67
CA PRO A 122 -7.07 27.46 5.64
C PRO A 122 -6.75 28.74 4.86
N LYS A 123 -5.64 29.39 5.22
CA LYS A 123 -5.08 30.49 4.43
C LYS A 123 -4.18 29.93 3.35
N LEU A 124 -4.64 29.95 2.11
CA LEU A 124 -3.85 29.46 0.98
C LEU A 124 -2.86 30.53 0.47
N PRO A 125 -1.62 30.16 0.15
CA PRO A 125 -0.71 31.02 -0.61
C PRO A 125 -1.31 31.46 -1.95
N GLN A 126 -0.94 32.65 -2.42
CA GLN A 126 -1.38 33.13 -3.73
C GLN A 126 -0.88 32.19 -4.83
N GLY A 127 -1.80 31.70 -5.66
CA GLY A 127 -1.48 30.76 -6.75
C GLY A 127 -1.11 29.37 -6.28
N ALA A 128 -1.42 29.02 -5.02
CA ALA A 128 -1.13 27.69 -4.48
C ALA A 128 -1.67 26.57 -5.37
N ILE A 129 -0.89 25.50 -5.47
CA ILE A 129 -1.29 24.28 -6.18
C ILE A 129 -1.77 23.32 -5.12
N VAL A 130 -3.07 23.05 -5.10
CA VAL A 130 -3.73 22.18 -4.12
C VAL A 130 -4.08 20.86 -4.78
N ALA A 131 -3.81 19.76 -4.09
CA ALA A 131 -4.28 18.43 -4.45
C ALA A 131 -4.87 17.72 -3.23
N LEU A 132 -5.74 16.75 -3.49
CA LEU A 132 -6.42 15.94 -2.50
C LEU A 132 -6.19 14.46 -2.79
N TRP A 133 -6.06 13.67 -1.75
CA TRP A 133 -6.07 12.22 -1.76
C TRP A 133 -7.16 11.73 -0.84
N PHE A 134 -7.75 10.60 -1.19
CA PHE A 134 -8.86 9.99 -0.47
C PHE A 134 -8.46 8.58 -0.09
N GLY A 135 -8.74 8.22 1.16
CA GLY A 135 -8.61 6.86 1.65
C GLY A 135 -9.92 6.39 2.28
N PHE A 136 -10.09 5.08 2.39
CA PHE A 136 -11.31 4.47 2.88
C PHE A 136 -11.02 3.15 3.56
N ASN A 137 -11.70 2.87 4.68
CA ASN A 137 -11.50 1.63 5.43
C ASN A 137 -12.44 0.47 5.00
N GLY A 138 -13.46 0.75 4.19
CA GLY A 138 -14.31 -0.29 3.59
C GLY A 138 -13.75 -0.78 2.26
N ASP A 139 -14.60 -1.34 1.39
CA ASP A 139 -14.16 -1.92 0.11
C ASP A 139 -14.07 -0.88 -1.00
N ASN A 140 -15.14 -0.09 -1.19
CA ASN A 140 -15.27 0.82 -2.31
C ASN A 140 -15.72 2.21 -1.88
N LEU A 141 -14.93 3.23 -2.22
CA LEU A 141 -15.30 4.64 -2.10
C LEU A 141 -15.54 5.26 -3.47
N THR A 142 -16.80 5.56 -3.77
CA THR A 142 -17.18 6.26 -5.01
C THR A 142 -17.23 7.77 -4.79
N LEU A 143 -16.44 8.56 -5.51
CA LEU A 143 -16.57 10.00 -5.47
C LEU A 143 -17.80 10.48 -6.25
N VAL A 144 -18.65 11.26 -5.59
CA VAL A 144 -19.90 11.79 -6.16
C VAL A 144 -19.79 13.28 -6.43
N ASP A 145 -20.21 13.67 -7.64
CA ASP A 145 -20.22 15.07 -8.07
C ASP A 145 -21.32 15.88 -7.38
N ASN A 146 -20.96 17.09 -6.96
CA ASN A 146 -21.87 18.08 -6.45
C ASN A 146 -21.57 19.43 -7.14
N ASN A 147 -22.44 19.84 -8.05
CA ASN A 147 -22.30 21.08 -8.83
C ASN A 147 -20.98 21.18 -9.62
N GLY A 148 -20.54 20.08 -10.23
CA GLY A 148 -19.33 20.00 -11.04
C GLY A 148 -18.03 19.90 -10.23
N SER A 149 -18.11 19.55 -8.94
CA SER A 149 -16.97 19.46 -8.03
C SER A 149 -15.88 18.51 -8.52
N LEU A 150 -16.22 17.35 -9.11
CA LEU A 150 -15.20 16.39 -9.58
C LEU A 150 -14.42 16.97 -10.75
N ARG A 151 -15.10 17.65 -11.68
CA ARG A 151 -14.44 18.32 -12.81
C ARG A 151 -13.58 19.49 -12.34
N GLN A 152 -14.10 20.30 -11.41
CA GLN A 152 -13.37 21.45 -10.84
C GLN A 152 -12.11 20.98 -10.09
N GLY A 153 -12.22 19.91 -9.32
CA GLY A 153 -11.11 19.29 -8.60
C GLY A 153 -10.18 18.46 -9.48
N ARG A 154 -10.56 18.16 -10.73
CA ARG A 154 -9.86 17.19 -11.60
C ARG A 154 -9.68 15.86 -10.89
N CYS A 155 -10.78 15.37 -10.33
CA CYS A 155 -10.80 14.16 -9.53
C CYS A 155 -10.75 12.91 -10.42
N VAL A 156 -10.00 11.91 -9.97
CA VAL A 156 -9.83 10.61 -10.58
C VAL A 156 -10.03 9.57 -9.48
N ASN A 157 -11.06 8.76 -9.64
CA ASN A 157 -11.39 7.65 -8.73
C ASN A 157 -11.26 6.31 -9.45
N GLY A 158 -10.74 6.29 -10.68
CA GLY A 158 -10.59 5.11 -11.53
C GLY A 158 -10.66 5.44 -13.02
N VAL A 159 -10.95 4.44 -13.86
CA VAL A 159 -11.15 4.60 -15.31
C VAL A 159 -12.36 3.82 -15.80
N ASN A 160 -13.12 4.37 -16.76
CA ASN A 160 -14.22 3.68 -17.44
C ASN A 160 -15.25 3.00 -16.50
N GLY A 161 -15.56 3.62 -15.35
CA GLY A 161 -16.48 3.05 -14.36
C GLY A 161 -15.88 1.96 -13.46
N SER A 162 -14.61 1.60 -13.64
CA SER A 162 -13.84 0.78 -12.70
C SER A 162 -13.09 1.70 -11.76
N ILE A 163 -13.55 1.79 -10.51
CA ILE A 163 -12.92 2.61 -9.48
C ILE A 163 -11.67 1.94 -8.91
N PHE A 164 -10.79 2.70 -8.27
CA PHE A 164 -9.62 2.12 -7.60
C PHE A 164 -9.97 1.34 -6.34
N GLY A 165 -11.19 1.42 -5.80
CA GLY A 165 -11.56 0.78 -4.54
C GLY A 165 -11.51 1.81 -3.41
N GLN A 166 -10.55 1.65 -2.51
CA GLN A 166 -10.34 2.51 -1.33
C GLN A 166 -9.69 3.87 -1.63
N PHE A 167 -9.10 4.04 -2.82
CA PHE A 167 -8.28 5.20 -3.18
C PHE A 167 -8.94 6.12 -4.22
N ALA A 168 -8.67 7.42 -4.10
CA ALA A 168 -8.91 8.40 -5.16
C ALA A 168 -8.01 9.62 -4.99
N TYR A 169 -7.99 10.50 -5.98
CA TYR A 169 -7.32 11.79 -5.85
C TYR A 169 -7.99 12.90 -6.65
N CYS A 170 -7.70 14.16 -6.31
CA CYS A 170 -8.04 15.34 -7.11
C CYS A 170 -6.76 16.17 -7.35
N ASN A 171 -6.45 16.46 -8.62
CA ASN A 171 -5.33 17.30 -9.06
C ASN A 171 -3.90 16.84 -8.67
N ALA A 172 -3.73 15.61 -8.17
CA ALA A 172 -2.42 15.06 -7.78
C ALA A 172 -1.33 15.16 -8.88
N PRO A 173 -1.58 14.85 -10.17
CA PRO A 173 -0.55 14.96 -11.20
C PRO A 173 0.02 16.38 -11.36
N ALA A 174 -0.83 17.42 -11.22
CA ALA A 174 -0.38 18.80 -11.32
C ALA A 174 0.44 19.22 -10.08
N PHE A 175 0.03 18.74 -8.90
CA PHE A 175 0.78 18.95 -7.66
C PHE A 175 2.17 18.31 -7.75
N PHE A 176 2.25 17.02 -8.08
CA PHE A 176 3.54 16.32 -8.16
C PHE A 176 4.44 16.88 -9.25
N ALA A 177 3.91 17.26 -10.41
CA ALA A 177 4.71 17.93 -11.45
C ALA A 177 5.36 19.23 -10.93
N ALA A 178 4.60 20.04 -10.18
CA ALA A 178 5.10 21.28 -9.60
C ALA A 178 6.06 21.06 -8.43
N ALA A 179 5.78 20.11 -7.55
CA ALA A 179 6.65 19.74 -6.44
C ALA A 179 7.99 19.20 -6.97
N ASN A 180 7.96 18.27 -7.93
CA ASN A 180 9.18 17.76 -8.56
C ASN A 180 9.97 18.83 -9.32
N TYR A 181 9.29 19.82 -9.93
CA TYR A 181 9.97 21.00 -10.48
C TYR A 181 10.63 21.85 -9.38
N ALA A 182 9.94 22.07 -8.25
CA ALA A 182 10.49 22.78 -7.10
C ALA A 182 11.70 22.04 -6.50
N ILE A 183 11.69 20.70 -6.45
CA ILE A 183 12.81 19.87 -6.01
C ILE A 183 14.00 20.03 -6.95
N ARG A 184 13.80 19.84 -8.27
CA ARG A 184 14.86 19.97 -9.28
C ARG A 184 15.47 21.38 -9.34
N SER A 185 14.68 22.40 -9.05
CA SER A 185 15.14 23.79 -8.98
C SER A 185 15.71 24.20 -7.62
N GLY A 186 15.75 23.28 -6.65
CA GLY A 186 16.29 23.52 -5.31
C GLY A 186 15.42 24.39 -4.40
N ARG A 187 14.16 24.67 -4.79
CA ARG A 187 13.19 25.45 -3.98
C ARG A 187 12.54 24.61 -2.89
N LEU A 188 12.18 23.37 -3.22
CA LEU A 188 11.69 22.39 -2.25
C LEU A 188 12.83 21.48 -1.85
N LYS A 189 13.16 21.45 -0.55
CA LYS A 189 14.15 20.53 0.00
C LYS A 189 13.43 19.36 0.63
N VAL A 190 13.63 18.18 0.06
CA VAL A 190 13.17 16.91 0.63
C VAL A 190 14.16 16.50 1.73
N PRO A 191 13.70 16.15 2.95
CA PRO A 191 14.57 15.61 3.99
C PRO A 191 15.10 14.21 3.60
N PRO A 192 16.36 13.87 3.94
CA PRO A 192 16.88 12.52 3.75
C PRO A 192 16.19 11.52 4.69
N ILE A 193 16.03 10.27 4.24
CA ILE A 193 15.35 9.18 4.97
C ILE A 193 16.07 8.74 6.25
N GLY A 194 17.39 8.93 6.35
CA GLY A 194 18.17 8.56 7.54
C GLY A 194 18.57 7.07 7.58
N THR A 195 18.99 6.61 8.76
CA THR A 195 19.45 5.24 9.03
C THR A 195 18.65 4.68 10.22
N ALA A 196 18.06 3.51 10.03
CA ALA A 196 17.27 2.82 11.03
C ALA A 196 18.14 2.18 12.12
N LYS A 197 17.52 1.78 13.24
CA LYS A 197 18.17 1.10 14.38
C LYS A 197 18.89 -0.20 14.01
N ASP A 198 18.50 -0.83 12.90
CA ASP A 198 19.13 -2.03 12.34
C ASP A 198 20.40 -1.73 11.52
N GLY A 199 20.73 -0.45 11.31
CA GLY A 199 21.86 0.01 10.50
C GLY A 199 21.57 0.09 9.00
N GLN A 200 20.37 -0.26 8.54
CA GLN A 200 19.95 -0.10 7.15
C GLN A 200 19.38 1.31 6.89
N PRO A 201 19.24 1.73 5.63
CA PRO A 201 18.42 2.89 5.32
C PRO A 201 17.02 2.74 5.90
N CYS A 202 16.46 3.85 6.40
CA CYS A 202 15.06 3.91 6.77
C CYS A 202 14.17 3.57 5.57
N PRO A 203 13.08 2.81 5.77
CA PRO A 203 12.20 2.43 4.68
C PRO A 203 11.50 3.65 4.06
N THR A 204 10.97 3.46 2.86
CA THR A 204 10.06 4.41 2.20
C THR A 204 8.82 3.64 1.73
N THR A 205 7.81 4.33 1.21
CA THR A 205 6.61 3.70 0.63
C THR A 205 6.92 2.78 -0.54
N ARG A 206 8.08 2.99 -1.18
CA ARG A 206 8.56 2.19 -2.30
C ARG A 206 9.59 1.15 -1.90
N ASP A 207 9.70 0.84 -0.61
CA ASP A 207 10.53 -0.25 -0.10
C ASP A 207 9.72 -1.55 0.02
N PHE A 208 10.31 -2.68 -0.38
CA PHE A 208 9.69 -3.99 -0.22
C PHE A 208 9.59 -4.42 1.25
N SER A 209 10.10 -3.67 2.23
CA SER A 209 9.94 -3.97 3.65
C SER A 209 8.67 -3.40 4.30
N LEU A 210 8.06 -2.37 3.70
CA LEU A 210 6.79 -1.83 4.18
C LEU A 210 5.64 -2.83 3.95
N VAL A 211 5.78 -3.65 2.89
CA VAL A 211 4.90 -4.73 2.43
C VAL A 211 3.42 -4.43 2.63
N ASP A 212 2.77 -3.98 1.55
CA ASP A 212 1.31 -3.95 1.46
C ASP A 212 0.84 -4.48 0.11
N GLN A 213 -0.39 -5.00 0.10
CA GLN A 213 -1.04 -5.57 -1.07
C GLN A 213 -1.39 -4.49 -2.11
N ASP A 214 -1.67 -3.28 -1.60
CA ASP A 214 -2.08 -2.09 -2.33
C ASP A 214 -1.05 -0.99 -2.02
N GLN A 215 0.04 -0.93 -2.77
CA GLN A 215 1.12 0.03 -2.48
C GLN A 215 0.74 1.47 -2.80
N SER A 216 1.30 2.40 -2.02
CA SER A 216 1.06 3.83 -2.13
C SER A 216 -0.44 4.13 -2.07
N ASP A 217 -1.13 3.59 -1.07
CA ASP A 217 -2.58 3.68 -0.94
C ASP A 217 -3.01 4.57 0.23
N ASN A 218 -4.27 5.00 0.18
CA ASN A 218 -4.94 5.62 1.32
C ASN A 218 -4.23 6.90 1.84
N VAL A 219 -4.46 7.35 3.08
CA VAL A 219 -3.90 8.60 3.62
C VAL A 219 -3.52 8.49 5.10
N VAL A 220 -2.73 9.45 5.60
CA VAL A 220 -2.31 9.52 7.03
C VAL A 220 -3.32 10.31 7.89
N THR A 221 -4.41 10.82 7.32
CA THR A 221 -5.40 11.65 8.03
C THR A 221 -6.01 10.91 9.22
N GLU A 222 -6.20 11.65 10.32
CA GLU A 222 -6.93 11.21 11.50
C GLU A 222 -8.07 12.16 11.83
N TYR A 223 -9.15 11.62 12.39
CA TYR A 223 -10.29 12.38 12.91
C TYR A 223 -10.57 12.06 14.37
N LEU A 224 -11.34 12.92 15.02
CA LEU A 224 -11.90 12.70 16.35
C LEU A 224 -13.38 12.32 16.22
N VAL A 225 -13.76 11.22 16.86
CA VAL A 225 -15.13 10.71 16.93
C VAL A 225 -15.65 10.90 18.34
N THR A 226 -16.70 11.70 18.50
CA THR A 226 -17.34 11.92 19.80
C THR A 226 -18.23 10.75 20.18
N ALA A 227 -18.61 10.64 21.47
CA ALA A 227 -19.46 9.55 21.95
C ALA A 227 -20.86 9.50 21.29
N ASP A 228 -21.35 10.63 20.76
CA ASP A 228 -22.58 10.75 19.99
C ASP A 228 -22.37 10.57 18.47
N GLY A 229 -21.19 10.13 18.03
CA GLY A 229 -20.88 9.77 16.64
C GLY A 229 -20.60 10.94 15.71
N ARG A 230 -20.40 12.17 16.22
CA ARG A 230 -20.01 13.32 15.40
C ARG A 230 -18.50 13.38 15.23
N ILE A 231 -18.07 13.93 14.09
CA ILE A 231 -16.67 13.93 13.67
C ILE A 231 -16.09 15.34 13.74
N ALA A 232 -14.81 15.46 14.11
CA ALA A 232 -14.02 16.69 14.03
C ALA A 232 -12.62 16.41 13.48
N GLN A 233 -11.97 17.43 12.92
CA GLN A 233 -10.57 17.34 12.52
C GLN A 233 -9.69 17.04 13.75
N MET A 234 -8.69 16.18 13.61
CA MET A 234 -7.72 15.91 14.67
C MET A 234 -6.72 17.07 14.81
N THR A 235 -7.06 18.05 15.63
CA THR A 235 -6.17 19.16 16.01
C THR A 235 -6.01 19.20 17.53
N ALA A 236 -4.92 19.79 18.03
CA ALA A 236 -4.69 19.95 19.46
C ALA A 236 -5.84 20.69 20.16
N ALA A 237 -6.39 21.73 19.52
CA ALA A 237 -7.52 22.48 20.03
C ALA A 237 -8.80 21.63 20.11
N ASN A 238 -9.08 20.83 19.06
CA ASN A 238 -10.27 19.97 19.03
C ASN A 238 -10.15 18.81 20.02
N ALA A 239 -8.96 18.19 20.13
CA ALA A 239 -8.69 17.12 21.08
C ALA A 239 -8.85 17.60 22.53
N ALA A 240 -8.41 18.82 22.84
CA ALA A 240 -8.61 19.42 24.16
C ALA A 240 -10.09 19.75 24.45
N ALA A 241 -10.85 20.18 23.44
CA ALA A 241 -12.26 20.51 23.56
C ALA A 241 -13.18 19.28 23.63
N LEU A 242 -12.81 18.19 22.96
CA LEU A 242 -13.60 16.95 22.84
C LEU A 242 -13.00 15.83 23.70
N GLN A 243 -12.90 16.07 25.02
CA GLN A 243 -12.36 15.08 25.95
C GLN A 243 -13.13 13.75 25.86
N GLY A 244 -12.41 12.65 25.67
CA GLY A 244 -12.99 11.31 25.53
C GLY A 244 -13.38 10.92 24.10
N ALA A 245 -13.22 11.83 23.12
CA ALA A 245 -13.33 11.45 21.72
C ALA A 245 -12.28 10.41 21.35
N GLN A 246 -12.66 9.47 20.49
CA GLN A 246 -11.79 8.42 19.97
C GLN A 246 -11.12 8.89 18.69
N VAL A 247 -9.88 8.45 18.46
CA VAL A 247 -9.17 8.74 17.21
C VAL A 247 -9.60 7.71 16.17
N GLN A 248 -10.09 8.20 15.03
CA GLN A 248 -10.40 7.41 13.85
C GLN A 248 -9.26 7.54 12.85
N THR A 249 -8.74 6.41 12.38
CA THR A 249 -7.54 6.35 11.53
C THR A 249 -7.81 5.56 10.27
N ASN A 250 -7.06 5.87 9.21
CA ASN A 250 -7.08 5.12 7.97
C ASN A 250 -6.02 4.01 7.99
N GLY A 251 -6.39 2.80 7.53
CA GLY A 251 -5.50 1.62 7.48
C GLY A 251 -4.47 1.64 6.34
N SER A 252 -3.85 2.80 6.10
CA SER A 252 -2.95 3.12 4.96
C SER A 252 -1.52 2.63 5.14
N ASP A 253 -0.86 2.25 4.04
CA ASP A 253 0.59 1.99 4.01
C ASP A 253 1.42 3.27 4.32
N GLU A 254 0.94 4.45 3.91
CA GLU A 254 1.50 5.75 4.25
C GLU A 254 1.52 5.99 5.76
N ARG A 255 0.45 5.56 6.44
CA ARG A 255 0.35 5.62 7.90
C ARG A 255 1.22 4.55 8.55
N LEU A 256 1.24 3.34 7.99
CA LEU A 256 2.10 2.25 8.44
C LEU A 256 3.58 2.66 8.42
N LEU A 257 4.02 3.36 7.38
CA LEU A 257 5.37 3.94 7.31
C LEU A 257 5.57 5.01 8.38
N SER A 258 4.77 6.09 8.31
CA SER A 258 5.05 7.33 9.03
C SER A 258 4.89 7.21 10.55
N ILE A 259 3.98 6.34 11.00
CA ILE A 259 3.64 6.19 12.42
C ILE A 259 4.11 4.84 12.96
N GLY A 260 3.98 3.76 12.19
CA GLY A 260 4.34 2.42 12.61
C GLY A 260 5.85 2.15 12.52
N LEU A 261 6.34 1.96 11.29
CA LEU A 261 7.71 1.55 11.02
C LEU A 261 8.72 2.61 11.42
N ASP A 262 8.49 3.88 11.09
CA ASP A 262 9.47 4.93 11.42
C ASP A 262 9.71 5.01 12.93
N SER A 263 8.63 4.97 13.72
CA SER A 263 8.72 4.96 15.19
C SER A 263 9.46 3.72 15.71
N ALA A 264 9.10 2.53 15.23
CA ALA A 264 9.74 1.28 15.65
C ALA A 264 11.24 1.27 15.34
N LEU A 265 11.60 1.72 14.14
CA LEU A 265 12.97 1.71 13.62
C LEU A 265 13.79 2.95 13.99
N GLY A 266 13.21 3.94 14.67
CA GLY A 266 13.90 5.18 15.04
C GLY A 266 14.18 6.10 13.86
N CYS A 267 13.42 5.97 12.79
CA CYS A 267 13.44 6.84 11.63
C CYS A 267 12.59 8.09 11.88
N THR A 268 12.74 9.09 11.02
CA THR A 268 12.00 10.37 11.13
C THR A 268 11.20 10.59 9.86
N PRO A 269 9.87 10.60 9.93
CA PRO A 269 9.03 10.85 8.75
C PRO A 269 9.22 12.28 8.26
N TRP A 270 9.04 12.50 6.95
CA TRP A 270 8.92 13.86 6.44
C TRP A 270 7.55 14.43 6.81
N MET A 271 7.56 15.49 7.62
CA MET A 271 6.36 16.23 8.01
C MET A 271 6.34 17.66 7.42
N ALA A 272 5.14 18.20 7.24
CA ALA A 272 4.91 19.59 6.82
C ALA A 272 3.89 20.28 7.74
N PRO A 273 3.84 21.64 7.76
CA PRO A 273 2.93 22.37 8.63
C PRO A 273 1.47 22.03 8.35
N ASP A 274 0.68 21.78 9.41
CA ASP A 274 -0.77 21.64 9.31
C ASP A 274 -1.45 23.01 9.34
N LEU A 275 -2.20 23.34 8.29
CA LEU A 275 -2.95 24.58 8.19
C LEU A 275 -4.24 24.58 9.03
N ALA A 276 -4.72 23.40 9.44
CA ALA A 276 -5.82 23.26 10.40
C ALA A 276 -5.35 23.37 11.86
N ASP A 277 -4.06 23.12 12.12
CA ASP A 277 -3.46 23.15 13.46
C ASP A 277 -2.12 23.94 13.50
N PRO A 278 -2.19 25.29 13.48
CA PRO A 278 -1.01 26.13 13.38
C PRO A 278 0.05 25.84 14.46
N GLY A 279 1.27 25.55 14.02
CA GLY A 279 2.40 25.20 14.88
C GLY A 279 2.66 23.70 14.99
N HIS A 280 1.75 22.87 14.49
CA HIS A 280 1.92 21.43 14.41
C HIS A 280 2.36 21.00 13.01
N MET A 281 3.04 19.86 12.96
CA MET A 281 3.58 19.25 11.75
C MET A 281 2.95 17.86 11.60
N VAL A 282 2.59 17.49 10.38
CA VAL A 282 1.96 16.20 10.08
C VAL A 282 2.62 15.54 8.88
N ALA A 283 2.66 14.21 8.89
CA ALA A 283 3.03 13.42 7.72
C ALA A 283 1.89 13.39 6.70
N ALA A 284 2.21 13.08 5.46
CA ALA A 284 1.22 13.00 4.38
C ALA A 284 1.71 12.13 3.22
N LEU A 285 0.79 11.45 2.54
CA LEU A 285 1.04 10.65 1.34
C LEU A 285 1.95 11.37 0.34
N PRO A 286 1.64 12.61 -0.12
CA PRO A 286 2.50 13.27 -1.10
C PRO A 286 3.91 13.57 -0.60
N LEU A 287 4.15 13.69 0.72
CA LEU A 287 5.49 13.86 1.26
C LEU A 287 6.28 12.56 1.17
N ASN A 288 5.65 11.46 1.60
CA ASN A 288 6.24 10.14 1.56
C ASN A 288 6.57 9.71 0.12
N GLU A 289 5.64 9.91 -0.83
CA GLU A 289 5.87 9.57 -2.23
C GLU A 289 6.98 10.41 -2.87
N LEU A 290 7.07 11.71 -2.59
CA LEU A 290 8.16 12.56 -3.05
C LEU A 290 9.51 12.15 -2.43
N GLN A 291 9.52 11.74 -1.15
CA GLN A 291 10.71 11.26 -0.48
C GLN A 291 11.18 9.92 -1.06
N ALA A 292 10.25 8.98 -1.27
CA ALA A 292 10.50 7.69 -1.89
C ALA A 292 11.01 7.85 -3.32
N ALA A 293 10.39 8.72 -4.12
CA ALA A 293 10.82 9.03 -5.49
C ALA A 293 12.26 9.54 -5.57
N LEU A 294 12.71 10.31 -4.56
CA LEU A 294 14.05 10.87 -4.54
C LEU A 294 15.11 9.91 -3.97
N TYR A 295 14.77 9.15 -2.93
CA TYR A 295 15.76 8.43 -2.12
C TYR A 295 15.74 6.91 -2.27
N GLN A 296 14.61 6.30 -2.60
CA GLN A 296 14.53 4.84 -2.71
C GLN A 296 15.49 4.35 -3.81
N LYS A 297 16.26 3.30 -3.47
CA LYS A 297 17.18 2.65 -4.41
C LYS A 297 16.54 1.41 -5.01
N GLN A 298 17.08 0.97 -6.14
CA GLN A 298 16.62 -0.25 -6.78
C GLN A 298 16.89 -1.47 -5.88
N PRO A 299 15.97 -2.45 -5.84
CA PRO A 299 14.68 -2.44 -6.54
C PRO A 299 13.63 -1.56 -5.85
N VAL A 300 12.90 -0.78 -6.65
CA VAL A 300 11.85 0.13 -6.20
C VAL A 300 10.50 -0.58 -6.32
N ALA A 301 9.76 -0.66 -5.22
CA ALA A 301 8.42 -1.21 -5.19
C ALA A 301 7.45 -0.17 -5.77
N LEU A 302 6.87 -0.50 -6.93
CA LEU A 302 5.91 0.32 -7.65
C LEU A 302 4.69 -0.56 -7.92
N VAL A 303 3.49 0.05 -7.94
CA VAL A 303 2.21 -0.65 -8.13
C VAL A 303 2.29 -1.58 -9.33
N PRO A 304 2.23 -2.92 -9.16
CA PRO A 304 2.34 -3.86 -10.27
C PRO A 304 1.05 -3.93 -11.09
N ALA A 305 1.11 -4.50 -12.30
CA ALA A 305 -0.05 -4.67 -13.17
C ALA A 305 -1.15 -5.59 -12.61
N GLY A 306 -0.80 -6.43 -11.63
CA GLY A 306 -1.70 -7.38 -10.99
C GLY A 306 -2.29 -6.89 -9.67
N ASP A 307 -1.98 -5.64 -9.27
CA ASP A 307 -2.50 -5.04 -8.05
C ASP A 307 -4.04 -4.87 -8.12
N PRO A 308 -4.79 -5.31 -7.10
CA PRO A 308 -6.26 -5.30 -7.10
C PRO A 308 -6.87 -3.93 -7.43
N MET A 309 -6.26 -2.84 -6.98
CA MET A 309 -6.75 -1.47 -7.17
C MET A 309 -6.71 -1.06 -8.65
N VAL A 310 -5.85 -1.69 -9.45
CA VAL A 310 -5.66 -1.37 -10.87
C VAL A 310 -6.18 -2.45 -11.82
N LEU A 311 -6.83 -3.49 -11.30
CA LEU A 311 -7.57 -4.45 -12.11
C LEU A 311 -8.91 -3.87 -12.58
N ASN A 312 -9.32 -4.24 -13.78
CA ASN A 312 -10.66 -3.97 -14.32
C ASN A 312 -11.34 -5.31 -14.58
N ASN A 313 -12.41 -5.61 -13.83
CA ASN A 313 -13.06 -6.93 -13.83
C ASN A 313 -12.07 -8.09 -13.62
N GLY A 314 -11.13 -7.93 -12.68
CA GLY A 314 -10.10 -8.91 -12.36
C GLY A 314 -9.00 -9.08 -13.42
N GLN A 315 -8.92 -8.20 -14.42
CA GLN A 315 -7.89 -8.22 -15.45
C GLN A 315 -6.99 -6.97 -15.41
N PRO A 316 -5.67 -7.08 -15.63
CA PRO A 316 -4.79 -5.94 -15.70
C PRO A 316 -5.23 -4.89 -16.74
N ASP A 317 -5.33 -3.63 -16.33
CA ASP A 317 -5.71 -2.51 -17.21
C ASP A 317 -4.61 -1.44 -17.19
N LEU A 318 -3.95 -1.24 -18.35
CA LEU A 318 -2.84 -0.29 -18.47
C LEU A 318 -3.26 1.15 -18.18
N ARG A 319 -4.48 1.55 -18.53
CA ARG A 319 -4.98 2.91 -18.30
C ARG A 319 -5.27 3.11 -16.83
N LYS A 320 -5.88 2.12 -16.17
CA LYS A 320 -6.16 2.16 -14.73
C LYS A 320 -4.85 2.20 -13.93
N LEU A 321 -3.90 1.33 -14.26
CA LEU A 321 -2.57 1.32 -13.67
C LEU A 321 -1.87 2.67 -13.79
N ASN A 322 -1.80 3.23 -15.00
CA ASN A 322 -1.12 4.50 -15.21
C ASN A 322 -1.85 5.66 -14.53
N ALA A 323 -3.19 5.63 -14.45
CA ALA A 323 -3.97 6.62 -13.71
C ALA A 323 -3.67 6.55 -12.21
N TYR A 324 -3.60 5.35 -11.63
CA TYR A 324 -3.21 5.17 -10.23
C TYR A 324 -1.80 5.70 -9.99
N ARG A 325 -0.81 5.22 -10.76
CA ARG A 325 0.61 5.57 -10.60
C ARG A 325 0.87 7.08 -10.65
N VAL A 326 0.27 7.81 -11.59
CA VAL A 326 0.46 9.28 -11.63
C VAL A 326 -0.25 10.00 -10.47
N GLY A 327 -1.23 9.36 -9.84
CA GLY A 327 -1.88 9.81 -8.62
C GLY A 327 -0.99 9.75 -7.38
N VAL A 328 0.12 9.02 -7.44
CA VAL A 328 1.07 8.77 -6.33
C VAL A 328 2.53 9.00 -6.75
N ASP A 329 2.76 9.88 -7.73
CA ASP A 329 4.09 10.23 -8.26
C ASP A 329 4.95 9.05 -8.76
N GLN A 330 4.32 7.95 -9.17
CA GLN A 330 4.99 6.85 -9.83
C GLN A 330 4.96 7.06 -11.34
N ALA A 331 6.06 6.70 -12.01
CA ALA A 331 6.16 6.86 -13.45
C ALA A 331 5.17 5.93 -14.19
N PRO A 332 4.41 6.44 -15.18
CA PRO A 332 3.56 5.60 -16.01
C PRO A 332 4.43 4.70 -16.90
N VAL A 333 3.86 3.58 -17.32
CA VAL A 333 4.49 2.60 -18.21
C VAL A 333 3.82 2.57 -19.58
N ALA A 334 4.59 2.22 -20.61
CA ALA A 334 4.10 2.10 -21.97
C ALA A 334 3.37 0.76 -22.21
N SER A 335 3.62 -0.26 -21.38
CA SER A 335 2.93 -1.55 -21.44
C SER A 335 2.92 -2.26 -20.08
N LEU A 336 1.98 -3.20 -19.91
CA LEU A 336 1.86 -4.00 -18.68
C LEU A 336 3.12 -4.82 -18.38
N ASN A 337 3.90 -5.20 -19.40
CA ASN A 337 5.16 -5.93 -19.21
C ASN A 337 6.19 -5.13 -18.41
N GLN A 338 6.17 -3.80 -18.49
CA GLN A 338 7.06 -2.93 -17.71
C GLN A 338 6.62 -2.80 -16.24
N ALA A 339 5.42 -3.28 -15.89
CA ALA A 339 4.88 -3.35 -14.53
C ALA A 339 4.61 -4.81 -14.14
N SER A 340 5.54 -5.72 -14.48
CA SER A 340 5.39 -7.16 -14.27
C SER A 340 5.16 -7.54 -12.80
N THR A 341 3.99 -8.11 -12.51
CA THR A 341 3.67 -8.66 -11.17
C THR A 341 4.62 -9.78 -10.77
N ALA A 342 5.06 -10.62 -11.71
CA ALA A 342 6.04 -11.67 -11.42
C ALA A 342 7.39 -11.09 -10.96
N THR A 343 7.82 -9.99 -11.57
CA THR A 343 9.06 -9.29 -11.14
C THR A 343 8.88 -8.66 -9.77
N TYR A 344 7.71 -8.07 -9.49
CA TYR A 344 7.36 -7.55 -8.18
C TYR A 344 7.41 -8.64 -7.11
N CYS A 345 6.72 -9.76 -7.32
CA CYS A 345 6.72 -10.93 -6.43
C CYS A 345 8.14 -11.47 -6.18
N GLN A 346 8.98 -11.51 -7.22
CA GLN A 346 10.36 -11.96 -7.07
C GLN A 346 11.18 -11.03 -6.16
N ASN A 347 11.01 -9.71 -6.27
CA ASN A 347 11.67 -8.76 -5.37
C ASN A 347 11.11 -8.83 -3.96
N LEU A 348 9.78 -8.97 -3.83
CA LEU A 348 9.09 -9.13 -2.55
C LEU A 348 9.68 -10.29 -1.74
N VAL A 349 9.77 -11.50 -2.30
CA VAL A 349 10.33 -12.66 -1.59
C VAL A 349 11.83 -12.56 -1.32
N ASN A 350 12.57 -11.82 -2.15
CA ASN A 350 14.02 -11.70 -2.01
C ASN A 350 14.43 -10.68 -0.94
N ILE A 351 13.54 -9.75 -0.56
CA ILE A 351 13.88 -8.59 0.27
C ILE A 351 13.10 -8.61 1.57
N ALA A 352 11.78 -8.70 1.48
CA ALA A 352 10.92 -8.50 2.64
C ALA A 352 11.19 -9.51 3.76
N PRO A 353 11.28 -10.83 3.51
CA PRO A 353 11.50 -11.80 4.59
C PRO A 353 12.78 -11.53 5.39
N ALA A 354 13.88 -11.18 4.70
CA ALA A 354 15.14 -10.85 5.36
C ALA A 354 15.03 -9.56 6.20
N ARG A 355 14.36 -8.54 5.66
CA ARG A 355 14.16 -7.27 6.38
C ARG A 355 13.22 -7.41 7.58
N LEU A 356 12.08 -8.09 7.43
CA LEU A 356 11.17 -8.39 8.53
C LEU A 356 11.88 -9.13 9.67
N LYS A 357 12.76 -10.09 9.34
CA LYS A 357 13.53 -10.82 10.34
C LYS A 357 14.58 -9.95 11.04
N LEU A 358 15.26 -9.08 10.30
CA LEU A 358 16.23 -8.13 10.86
C LEU A 358 15.58 -7.16 11.84
N ASP A 359 14.39 -6.66 11.48
CA ASP A 359 13.64 -5.67 12.25
C ASP A 359 12.77 -6.26 13.36
N GLN A 360 12.66 -7.60 13.43
CA GLN A 360 11.74 -8.31 14.34
C GLN A 360 11.85 -7.82 15.79
N GLN A 361 13.07 -7.64 16.32
CA GLN A 361 13.25 -7.19 17.70
C GLN A 361 12.67 -5.79 17.97
N PHE A 362 12.64 -4.92 16.96
CA PHE A 362 12.14 -3.55 17.08
C PHE A 362 10.63 -3.51 16.85
N THR A 363 10.14 -4.25 15.86
CA THR A 363 8.71 -4.26 15.48
C THR A 363 7.86 -5.13 16.42
N GLN A 364 8.44 -6.16 17.04
CA GLN A 364 7.75 -6.98 18.05
C GLN A 364 7.54 -6.22 19.37
N ALA A 365 8.39 -5.22 19.65
CA ALA A 365 8.25 -4.33 20.80
C ALA A 365 7.23 -3.20 20.58
N SER A 366 6.74 -3.02 19.35
CA SER A 366 5.79 -1.98 18.97
C SER A 366 4.37 -2.54 18.87
N PRO A 367 3.34 -1.76 19.28
CA PRO A 367 1.95 -2.18 19.13
C PRO A 367 1.57 -2.34 17.66
N SER A 368 0.61 -3.22 17.38
CA SER A 368 0.01 -3.32 16.05
C SER A 368 -0.77 -2.03 15.71
N PRO A 369 -0.71 -1.54 14.45
CA PRO A 369 -1.61 -0.50 13.97
C PRO A 369 -3.10 -0.89 14.03
N ASP A 370 -3.38 -2.19 13.90
CA ASP A 370 -4.72 -2.77 14.05
C ASP A 370 -4.65 -3.96 15.00
N ALA A 371 -5.19 -3.77 16.22
CA ALA A 371 -5.23 -4.79 17.25
C ALA A 371 -6.20 -5.95 16.93
N GLY A 372 -7.15 -5.74 16.02
CA GLY A 372 -8.04 -6.78 15.52
C GLY A 372 -7.38 -7.66 14.46
N ALA A 373 -6.36 -7.15 13.77
CA ALA A 373 -5.58 -7.93 12.81
C ALA A 373 -4.39 -8.64 13.47
N ALA A 374 -3.63 -7.96 14.34
CA ALA A 374 -2.38 -8.49 14.91
C ALA A 374 -2.09 -7.95 16.31
N ASN A 375 -1.28 -8.67 17.09
CA ASN A 375 -0.91 -8.26 18.45
C ASN A 375 0.38 -7.40 18.54
N SER A 376 1.15 -7.28 17.46
CA SER A 376 2.38 -6.48 17.38
C SER A 376 2.57 -5.96 15.96
N LEU A 377 3.40 -4.93 15.78
CA LEU A 377 3.76 -4.46 14.44
C LEU A 377 4.48 -5.55 13.63
N PHE A 378 5.27 -6.41 14.29
CA PHE A 378 5.92 -7.55 13.62
C PHE A 378 4.90 -8.52 13.00
N THR A 379 3.91 -8.95 13.79
CA THR A 379 2.89 -9.90 13.32
C THR A 379 1.94 -9.26 12.32
N PHE A 380 1.70 -7.95 12.42
CA PHE A 380 0.98 -7.17 11.42
C PHE A 380 1.69 -7.16 10.06
N LEU A 381 2.98 -6.82 10.02
CA LEU A 381 3.78 -6.82 8.80
C LEU A 381 3.90 -8.22 8.19
N ALA A 382 4.06 -9.25 9.02
CA ALA A 382 4.10 -10.63 8.56
C ALA A 382 2.76 -11.06 7.91
N GLN A 383 1.63 -10.68 8.52
CA GLN A 383 0.30 -10.91 7.93
C GLN A 383 0.13 -10.16 6.61
N ARG A 384 0.53 -8.88 6.55
CA ARG A 384 0.48 -8.08 5.31
C ARG A 384 1.29 -8.70 4.18
N PHE A 385 2.46 -9.25 4.50
CA PHE A 385 3.24 -10.02 3.53
C PHE A 385 2.49 -11.22 2.98
N VAL A 386 1.92 -12.05 3.86
CA VAL A 386 1.18 -13.25 3.44
C VAL A 386 -0.02 -12.86 2.57
N THR A 387 -0.77 -11.82 2.93
CA THR A 387 -1.90 -11.32 2.13
C THR A 387 -1.43 -10.84 0.76
N THR A 388 -0.40 -9.98 0.71
CA THR A 388 0.19 -9.49 -0.54
C THR A 388 0.62 -10.64 -1.46
N TYR A 389 1.28 -11.66 -0.88
CA TYR A 389 1.77 -12.82 -1.62
C TYR A 389 0.63 -13.62 -2.26
N GLN A 390 -0.49 -13.75 -1.55
CA GLN A 390 -1.68 -14.47 -2.01
C GLN A 390 -2.46 -13.69 -3.05
N GLU A 391 -2.75 -12.40 -2.80
CA GLU A 391 -3.57 -11.56 -3.68
C GLU A 391 -2.92 -11.31 -5.03
N LEU A 392 -1.61 -11.07 -5.05
CA LEU A 392 -0.84 -10.96 -6.30
C LEU A 392 -0.60 -12.32 -6.97
N ASN A 393 -1.07 -13.42 -6.38
CA ASN A 393 -0.90 -14.79 -6.84
C ASN A 393 0.59 -15.13 -7.07
N CYS A 394 1.46 -14.66 -6.18
CA CYS A 394 2.90 -14.76 -6.34
C CYS A 394 3.36 -16.21 -6.47
N GLN A 395 2.78 -17.14 -5.71
CA GLN A 395 3.11 -18.57 -5.80
C GLN A 395 3.02 -19.10 -7.23
N ALA A 396 1.93 -18.79 -7.94
CA ALA A 396 1.76 -19.26 -9.32
C ALA A 396 2.69 -18.51 -10.30
N LEU A 397 2.98 -17.24 -10.04
CA LEU A 397 3.80 -16.39 -10.91
C LEU A 397 5.30 -16.73 -10.86
N ILE A 398 5.83 -17.04 -9.67
CA ILE A 398 7.26 -17.28 -9.48
C ILE A 398 7.59 -18.72 -9.08
N ASN A 399 6.58 -19.57 -8.89
CA ASN A 399 6.72 -20.98 -8.53
C ASN A 399 7.55 -21.20 -7.25
N LEU A 400 7.36 -20.33 -6.26
CA LEU A 400 7.94 -20.46 -4.92
C LEU A 400 6.81 -20.51 -3.88
N PRO A 401 6.97 -21.28 -2.79
CA PRO A 401 6.04 -21.20 -1.67
C PRO A 401 6.19 -19.86 -0.95
N ASP A 402 5.15 -19.48 -0.21
CA ASP A 402 5.22 -18.35 0.72
C ASP A 402 6.35 -18.59 1.76
N PRO A 403 7.34 -17.69 1.88
CA PRO A 403 8.41 -17.82 2.87
C PRO A 403 7.95 -17.51 4.30
N ILE A 404 6.77 -16.95 4.52
CA ILE A 404 6.26 -16.56 5.84
C ILE A 404 5.03 -17.40 6.20
N THR A 405 4.97 -17.82 7.46
CA THR A 405 3.78 -18.48 8.02
C THR A 405 3.36 -17.74 9.27
N VAL A 406 2.14 -17.22 9.27
CA VAL A 406 1.55 -16.53 10.42
C VAL A 406 0.73 -17.51 11.24
N THR A 407 0.87 -17.42 12.57
CA THR A 407 0.02 -18.12 13.54
C THR A 407 -1.00 -17.13 14.08
N THR A 408 -2.28 -17.52 14.07
CA THR A 408 -3.37 -16.72 14.60
C THR A 408 -3.95 -17.31 15.88
N ASP A 409 -4.57 -16.45 16.69
CA ASP A 409 -5.39 -16.89 17.82
C ASP A 409 -6.79 -17.37 17.37
N ALA A 410 -7.64 -17.71 18.34
CA ALA A 410 -9.00 -18.17 18.06
C ALA A 410 -9.92 -17.11 17.41
N ASN A 411 -9.55 -15.82 17.48
CA ASN A 411 -10.27 -14.72 16.87
C ASN A 411 -9.70 -14.33 15.49
N GLY A 412 -8.64 -15.00 15.03
CA GLY A 412 -7.97 -14.69 13.77
C GLY A 412 -6.88 -13.61 13.89
N VAL A 413 -6.56 -13.15 15.10
CA VAL A 413 -5.51 -12.15 15.34
C VAL A 413 -4.14 -12.81 15.17
N ALA A 414 -3.27 -12.24 14.34
CA ALA A 414 -1.90 -12.69 14.16
C ALA A 414 -1.09 -12.49 15.46
N ILE A 415 -0.60 -13.60 16.02
CA ILE A 415 0.10 -13.63 17.31
C ILE A 415 1.56 -14.07 17.23
N ASP A 416 1.95 -14.75 16.14
CA ASP A 416 3.33 -15.15 15.87
C ASP A 416 3.56 -15.30 14.35
N ALA A 417 4.81 -15.27 13.92
CA ALA A 417 5.18 -15.52 12.52
C ALA A 417 6.53 -16.24 12.42
N THR A 418 6.57 -17.29 11.59
CA THR A 418 7.80 -17.99 11.21
C THR A 418 8.25 -17.53 9.84
N ILE A 419 9.50 -17.06 9.74
CA ILE A 419 10.10 -16.57 8.50
C ILE A 419 11.14 -17.57 8.01
N ASN A 420 10.82 -18.27 6.92
CA ASN A 420 11.73 -19.11 6.16
C ASN A 420 12.41 -18.25 5.12
N VAL A 421 13.55 -17.65 5.47
CA VAL A 421 14.36 -16.92 4.50
C VAL A 421 14.88 -17.95 3.47
N PRO A 422 14.47 -17.90 2.20
CA PRO A 422 15.04 -18.76 1.17
C PRO A 422 16.55 -18.53 1.18
N ASN A 423 17.37 -19.58 1.19
CA ASN A 423 18.83 -19.46 1.27
C ASN A 423 19.35 -18.41 0.27
N GLY A 424 19.66 -17.24 0.81
CA GLY A 424 19.94 -15.99 0.13
C GLY A 424 20.19 -14.93 1.21
N GLY A 425 21.05 -15.27 2.17
CA GLY A 425 21.35 -14.45 3.34
C GLY A 425 21.92 -13.09 2.96
N GLY A 426 21.10 -12.06 3.06
CA GLY A 426 21.55 -10.69 3.30
C GLY A 426 21.87 -10.53 4.78
N ASN A 427 23.02 -11.02 5.21
CA ASN A 427 23.61 -10.59 6.48
C ASN A 427 24.48 -9.37 6.18
N GLY A 428 24.09 -8.21 6.69
CA GLY A 428 24.97 -7.05 6.73
C GLY A 428 26.17 -7.34 7.63
N GLY A 429 27.37 -7.13 7.09
CA GLY A 429 28.59 -6.89 7.89
C GLY A 429 29.71 -7.92 7.79
N GLY A 430 30.78 -7.54 7.06
CA GLY A 430 32.16 -7.69 7.56
C GLY A 430 32.88 -9.03 7.41
N ASN A 431 33.58 -9.17 6.28
CA ASN A 431 34.91 -9.79 6.11
C ASN A 431 35.12 -11.27 6.51
N GLY A 432 35.27 -12.13 5.50
CA GLY A 432 35.79 -13.49 5.65
C GLY A 432 35.20 -14.43 4.59
N GLY A 433 35.93 -14.66 3.50
CA GLY A 433 35.42 -15.27 2.28
C GLY A 433 34.75 -16.64 2.43
N GLN A 434 33.53 -16.74 1.91
CA GLN A 434 33.01 -17.91 1.19
C GLN A 434 31.78 -17.47 0.36
N GLY A 435 31.84 -17.78 -0.95
CA GLY A 435 31.10 -17.08 -2.01
C GLY A 435 29.58 -17.09 -1.89
N THR A 436 29.01 -15.88 -1.79
CA THR A 436 27.65 -15.59 -2.24
C THR A 436 27.67 -15.38 -3.75
N THR A 437 26.92 -16.20 -4.48
CA THR A 437 26.89 -16.16 -5.95
C THR A 437 26.04 -14.95 -6.40
N VAL A 438 26.69 -13.91 -6.91
CA VAL A 438 26.01 -12.73 -7.49
C VAL A 438 25.38 -13.11 -8.83
N ASN A 439 24.08 -12.85 -9.00
CA ASN A 439 23.35 -13.10 -10.25
C ASN A 439 23.21 -11.82 -11.08
N CYS A 440 23.24 -11.94 -12.40
CA CYS A 440 23.06 -10.81 -13.33
C CYS A 440 21.69 -10.89 -14.00
N SER A 441 20.95 -9.79 -14.08
CA SER A 441 19.69 -9.72 -14.85
C SER A 441 19.90 -8.91 -16.12
N VAL A 442 19.63 -9.51 -17.27
CA VAL A 442 19.77 -8.86 -18.58
C VAL A 442 18.50 -9.10 -19.40
N ASN A 443 17.80 -8.02 -19.75
CA ASN A 443 16.52 -8.08 -20.50
C ASN A 443 15.49 -9.04 -19.86
N GLY A 444 15.41 -9.08 -18.53
CA GLY A 444 14.48 -9.94 -17.79
C GLY A 444 14.90 -11.40 -17.66
N ARG A 445 16.10 -11.79 -18.13
CA ARG A 445 16.66 -13.13 -17.92
C ARG A 445 17.76 -13.10 -16.87
N VAL A 446 17.65 -13.97 -15.86
CA VAL A 446 18.66 -14.16 -14.82
C VAL A 446 19.80 -15.06 -15.34
N ILE A 447 21.03 -14.60 -15.18
CA ILE A 447 22.28 -15.31 -15.42
C ILE A 447 22.86 -15.67 -14.05
N GLN A 448 22.79 -16.94 -13.70
CA GLN A 448 23.29 -17.45 -12.42
C GLN A 448 24.81 -17.21 -12.31
N GLY A 449 25.26 -16.64 -11.21
CA GLY A 449 26.67 -16.33 -10.96
C GLY A 449 27.28 -15.27 -11.88
N CYS A 450 26.45 -14.49 -12.60
CA CYS A 450 26.92 -13.56 -13.61
C CYS A 450 27.88 -14.22 -14.62
N SER A 451 27.70 -15.53 -14.87
CA SER A 451 28.54 -16.35 -15.73
C SER A 451 27.66 -17.07 -16.74
N GLY A 452 27.83 -16.75 -18.02
CA GLY A 452 27.04 -17.34 -19.09
C GLY A 452 26.84 -16.42 -20.28
N THR A 453 26.08 -16.88 -21.27
CA THR A 453 25.84 -16.12 -22.52
C THR A 453 24.38 -15.69 -22.63
N VAL A 454 24.16 -14.42 -22.97
CA VAL A 454 22.84 -13.84 -23.27
C VAL A 454 22.92 -12.99 -24.53
N THR A 455 21.81 -12.90 -25.26
CA THR A 455 21.72 -12.05 -26.44
C THR A 455 21.34 -10.62 -26.04
N ILE A 456 22.17 -9.63 -26.37
CA ILE A 456 21.88 -8.20 -26.22
C ILE A 456 21.84 -7.59 -27.62
N ASN A 457 20.71 -7.00 -28.00
CA ASN A 457 20.51 -6.36 -29.30
C ASN A 457 20.91 -7.27 -30.50
N GLY A 458 20.59 -8.57 -30.42
CA GLY A 458 20.88 -9.55 -31.48
C GLY A 458 22.32 -10.07 -31.54
N ALA A 459 23.21 -9.63 -30.64
CA ALA A 459 24.58 -10.13 -30.51
C ALA A 459 24.72 -11.03 -29.26
N PRO A 460 25.41 -12.19 -29.34
CA PRO A 460 25.70 -12.99 -28.16
C PRO A 460 26.78 -12.30 -27.34
N CYS A 461 26.46 -12.08 -26.07
CA CYS A 461 27.31 -11.46 -25.06
C CYS A 461 27.60 -12.47 -23.96
N THR A 462 28.88 -12.66 -23.65
CA THR A 462 29.34 -13.52 -22.57
C THR A 462 29.62 -12.68 -21.34
N PHE A 463 29.08 -13.11 -20.21
CA PHE A 463 29.24 -12.53 -18.90
C PHE A 463 30.21 -13.40 -18.11
N THR A 464 31.16 -12.78 -17.41
CA THR A 464 32.09 -13.47 -16.52
C THR A 464 32.28 -12.64 -15.26
N LEU A 465 31.99 -13.23 -14.11
CA LEU A 465 32.27 -12.63 -12.81
C LEU A 465 33.75 -12.82 -12.47
N ASP A 466 34.50 -11.73 -12.45
CA ASP A 466 35.80 -11.66 -11.82
C ASP A 466 35.59 -11.44 -10.31
N GLN A 467 35.63 -12.53 -9.56
CA GLN A 467 35.47 -12.52 -8.11
C GLN A 467 36.61 -11.78 -7.39
N ALA A 468 37.81 -11.75 -7.96
CA ALA A 468 38.97 -11.12 -7.33
C ALA A 468 38.89 -9.60 -7.35
N ASN A 469 38.30 -9.04 -8.43
CA ASN A 469 38.17 -7.60 -8.61
C ASN A 469 36.75 -7.07 -8.39
N HIS A 470 35.79 -7.92 -8.04
CA HIS A 470 34.36 -7.60 -7.93
C HIS A 470 33.79 -6.96 -9.21
N GLN A 471 34.21 -7.46 -10.38
CA GLN A 471 33.79 -6.94 -11.68
C GLN A 471 33.04 -7.99 -12.48
N VAL A 472 32.04 -7.55 -13.26
CA VAL A 472 31.42 -8.38 -14.30
C VAL A 472 31.96 -7.93 -15.64
N VAL A 473 32.73 -8.80 -16.29
CA VAL A 473 33.25 -8.58 -17.63
C VAL A 473 32.21 -9.03 -18.64
N ILE A 474 31.86 -8.14 -19.57
CA ILE A 474 30.87 -8.39 -20.62
C ILE A 474 31.56 -8.32 -21.98
N GLN A 475 31.57 -9.42 -22.71
CA GLN A 475 32.14 -9.51 -24.05
C GLN A 475 31.07 -9.86 -25.08
N CYS A 476 30.72 -8.89 -25.92
CA CYS A 476 29.77 -9.09 -27.02
C CYS A 476 30.53 -9.28 -28.34
N THR A 477 30.23 -10.35 -29.07
CA THR A 477 30.75 -10.47 -30.45
C THR A 477 29.89 -9.61 -31.37
N ARG A 478 30.49 -8.56 -31.97
CA ARG A 478 29.86 -7.86 -33.09
C ARG A 478 29.74 -8.86 -34.24
N ARG A 479 28.54 -9.00 -34.84
CA ARG A 479 28.45 -9.58 -36.18
C ARG A 479 29.33 -8.71 -37.09
N GLY A 480 30.31 -9.35 -37.72
CA GLY A 480 31.18 -8.68 -38.68
C GLY A 480 30.32 -7.94 -39.71
N THR A 481 30.65 -6.68 -39.93
CA THR A 481 30.25 -5.96 -41.13
C THR A 481 30.67 -6.81 -42.33
N VAL A 482 29.69 -7.25 -43.11
CA VAL A 482 29.93 -7.76 -44.46
C VAL A 482 30.74 -6.68 -45.19
N GLN A 483 31.99 -6.99 -45.55
CA GLN A 483 32.73 -6.17 -46.50
C GLN A 483 31.94 -6.16 -47.81
N PRO A 484 31.74 -5.00 -48.47
CA PRO A 484 31.23 -4.99 -49.82
C PRO A 484 32.24 -5.72 -50.70
N GLN A 485 31.81 -6.80 -51.37
CA GLN A 485 32.58 -7.41 -52.44
C GLN A 485 32.83 -6.34 -53.51
N GLN A 486 34.10 -6.01 -53.73
CA GLN A 486 34.53 -5.49 -55.02
C GLN A 486 34.59 -6.67 -55.99
N GLY A 487 33.82 -6.58 -57.07
CA GLY A 487 33.69 -7.56 -58.13
C GLY A 487 32.52 -7.18 -59.02
#